data_AF-A0A179G9A4-F1
#
_entry.id   AF-A0A179G9A4-F1
#
_cell.length_a   1.000
_cell.length_b   1.000
_cell.length_c   1.000
_cell.angle_alpha   90.00
_cell.angle_beta   90.00
_cell.angle_gamma   90.00
#
_symmetry.space_group_name_H-M   'P 1'
#
loop_
_entity.id
_entity.type
_entity.pdbx_description
1 polymer ?
#
loop_
_entity_poly.entity_id
_entity_poly.type
_entity_poly.pdbx_seq_one_letter_code
_entity_poly.pdbx_strand_id
1 'polypeptide(L)'
;MQNIRASREAYAATDLSVDQGARETSSRKSRWGRETYAGALCFNVAAFLLPALYGTLSKLWIAHIDSSMVATSDVYTYIMTLAEVINEVLPRAAWSTIATRPAGPARLSLAYTLLLAQMFLGFILAIVLVSTSQSFTDTFVPELARAKSITYVRISSFSTFSSAVQAAIAAASRALDQPDVPLVLSSVKFAVNIVLDLLLISTFHVRTEDPTVEMQAGIQLTCNMTAALLGVLYFVFTNASCRKYSGMTTESTTSRFAALKILVRPGLITFAESAVRNVLYLWLGSTIVALGSTYATAWGVFNTIRWGLAMVPVSALEASTLTFPLDHARLHGI
;
A
#
# COMPACT_ATOMS: atom_id res chain seq x y z
N MET A 1 -23.80 -56.35 28.78
CA MET A 1 -24.07 -54.98 29.30
C MET A 1 -22.90 -54.35 30.06
N GLN A 2 -21.87 -55.09 30.51
CA GLN A 2 -20.71 -54.49 31.22
C GLN A 2 -19.75 -53.69 30.32
N ASN A 3 -19.60 -54.02 29.03
CA ASN A 3 -18.67 -53.33 28.13
C ASN A 3 -19.05 -51.88 27.74
N ILE A 4 -20.32 -51.49 27.90
CA ILE A 4 -20.82 -50.15 27.55
C ILE A 4 -20.60 -49.14 28.71
N ARG A 5 -20.52 -49.63 29.96
CA ARG A 5 -20.22 -48.76 31.11
C ARG A 5 -18.74 -48.37 31.17
N ALA A 6 -17.84 -49.33 30.96
CA ALA A 6 -16.39 -49.07 30.95
C ALA A 6 -15.96 -48.08 29.86
N SER A 7 -16.61 -48.13 28.69
CA SER A 7 -16.35 -47.19 27.59
C SER A 7 -16.89 -45.78 27.87
N ARG A 8 -18.04 -45.65 28.56
CA ARG A 8 -18.55 -44.34 28.98
C ARG A 8 -17.72 -43.70 30.09
N GLU A 9 -17.20 -44.49 31.02
CA GLU A 9 -16.32 -44.00 32.09
C GLU A 9 -14.96 -43.57 31.54
N ALA A 10 -14.41 -44.28 30.54
CA ALA A 10 -13.20 -43.87 29.84
C ALA A 10 -13.36 -42.57 29.03
N TYR A 11 -14.51 -42.39 28.34
CA TYR A 11 -14.80 -41.13 27.63
C TYR A 11 -15.00 -39.95 28.60
N ALA A 12 -15.73 -40.16 29.70
CA ALA A 12 -15.94 -39.11 30.71
C ALA A 12 -14.64 -38.69 31.43
N ALA A 13 -13.75 -39.64 31.71
CA ALA A 13 -12.43 -39.35 32.29
C ALA A 13 -11.51 -38.61 31.31
N THR A 14 -11.60 -38.92 30.01
CA THR A 14 -10.83 -38.23 28.97
C THR A 14 -11.31 -36.78 28.80
N ASP A 15 -12.62 -36.54 28.77
CA ASP A 15 -13.19 -35.18 28.69
C ASP A 15 -12.85 -34.31 29.92
N LEU A 16 -12.87 -34.89 31.13
CA LEU A 16 -12.47 -34.18 32.35
C LEU A 16 -10.97 -33.83 32.36
N SER A 17 -10.11 -34.69 31.80
CA SER A 17 -8.67 -34.42 31.69
C SER A 17 -8.32 -33.38 30.61
N VAL A 18 -9.11 -33.34 29.52
CA VAL A 18 -8.97 -32.33 28.46
C VAL A 18 -9.45 -30.96 28.95
N ASP A 19 -10.53 -30.90 29.73
CA ASP A 19 -11.04 -29.65 30.30
C ASP A 19 -10.16 -29.11 31.46
N GLN A 20 -9.50 -30.00 32.21
CA GLN A 20 -8.51 -29.61 33.23
C GLN A 20 -7.18 -29.16 32.61
N GLY A 21 -6.71 -29.81 31.54
CA GLY A 21 -5.52 -29.37 30.78
C GLY A 21 -5.73 -28.05 30.03
N ALA A 22 -6.96 -27.74 29.62
CA ALA A 22 -7.33 -26.47 28.99
C ALA A 22 -7.46 -25.30 30.00
N ARG A 23 -7.69 -25.58 31.29
CA ARG A 23 -7.80 -24.55 32.33
C ARG A 23 -6.46 -24.07 32.92
N GLU A 24 -5.38 -24.85 32.80
CA GLU A 24 -4.07 -24.50 33.38
C GLU A 24 -3.12 -23.73 32.45
N THR A 25 -3.50 -23.45 31.21
CA THR A 25 -2.74 -22.54 30.31
C THR A 25 -3.46 -21.21 30.08
N SER A 26 -4.12 -20.67 31.11
CA SER A 26 -4.45 -19.25 31.15
C SER A 26 -3.18 -18.43 31.47
N SER A 27 -2.25 -18.44 30.52
CA SER A 27 -1.27 -17.36 30.39
C SER A 27 -2.07 -16.05 30.43
N ARG A 28 -1.84 -15.21 31.44
CA ARG A 28 -2.40 -13.85 31.52
C ARG A 28 -2.02 -13.14 30.23
N LYS A 29 -2.90 -13.19 29.22
CA LYS A 29 -2.67 -12.50 27.95
C LYS A 29 -2.46 -11.03 28.29
N SER A 30 -1.26 -10.53 28.02
CA SER A 30 -0.90 -9.15 28.30
C SER A 30 -1.95 -8.25 27.67
N ARG A 31 -2.52 -7.31 28.44
CA ARG A 31 -3.48 -6.31 27.94
C ARG A 31 -2.91 -5.43 26.81
N TRP A 32 -1.60 -5.53 26.58
CA TRP A 32 -0.83 -4.80 25.58
C TRP A 32 -0.29 -5.73 24.48
N GLY A 33 -0.59 -7.02 24.54
CA GLY A 33 -0.24 -7.97 23.49
C GLY A 33 -1.06 -7.70 22.22
N ARG A 34 -0.46 -7.93 21.05
CA ARG A 34 -1.12 -7.81 19.73
C ARG A 34 -2.40 -8.64 19.60
N GLU A 35 -2.58 -9.65 20.44
CA GLU A 35 -3.78 -10.48 20.50
C GLU A 35 -4.99 -9.80 21.17
N THR A 36 -4.80 -8.61 21.75
CA THR A 36 -5.88 -7.82 22.35
C THR A 36 -6.18 -6.61 21.47
N TYR A 37 -7.43 -6.17 21.44
CA TYR A 37 -7.83 -4.99 20.66
C TYR A 37 -6.97 -3.76 21.00
N ALA A 38 -6.70 -3.51 22.28
CA ALA A 38 -5.87 -2.38 22.72
C ALA A 38 -4.41 -2.50 22.26
N GLY A 39 -3.80 -3.69 22.38
CA GLY A 39 -2.44 -3.92 21.91
C GLY A 39 -2.31 -3.85 20.38
N ALA A 40 -3.29 -4.38 19.64
CA ALA A 40 -3.35 -4.26 18.19
C ALA A 40 -3.55 -2.81 17.73
N LEU A 41 -4.43 -2.06 18.40
CA LEU A 41 -4.65 -0.64 18.13
C LEU A 41 -3.36 0.16 18.34
N CYS A 42 -2.67 -0.03 19.47
CA CYS A 42 -1.40 0.63 19.72
C CYS A 42 -0.35 0.29 18.66
N PHE A 43 -0.28 -0.99 18.25
CA PHE A 43 0.65 -1.42 17.21
C PHE A 43 0.32 -0.78 15.85
N ASN A 44 -0.97 -0.75 15.48
CA ASN A 44 -1.42 -0.15 14.22
C ASN A 44 -1.21 1.37 14.23
N VAL A 45 -1.46 2.06 15.35
CA VAL A 45 -1.13 3.50 15.48
C VAL A 45 0.36 3.73 15.23
N ALA A 46 1.25 2.96 15.86
CA ALA A 46 2.68 3.10 15.65
C ALA A 46 3.07 2.85 14.17
N ALA A 47 2.48 1.83 13.54
CA ALA A 47 2.74 1.49 12.15
C ALA A 47 2.29 2.59 11.16
N PHE A 48 1.18 3.28 11.42
CA PHE A 48 0.69 4.37 10.58
C PHE A 48 1.34 5.73 10.91
N LEU A 49 1.76 5.94 12.16
CA LEU A 49 2.42 7.17 12.59
C LEU A 49 3.80 7.35 11.94
N LEU A 50 4.56 6.26 11.79
CA LEU A 50 5.91 6.28 11.22
C LEU A 50 5.95 6.88 9.79
N PRO A 51 5.13 6.42 8.82
CA PRO A 51 5.01 7.05 7.51
C PRO A 51 4.55 8.52 7.54
N ALA A 52 3.63 8.86 8.46
CA ALA A 52 3.12 10.23 8.59
C ALA A 52 4.18 11.21 9.11
N LEU A 53 4.98 10.80 10.09
CA LEU A 53 6.12 11.57 10.60
C LEU A 53 7.17 11.77 9.51
N TYR A 54 7.48 10.72 8.74
CA TYR A 54 8.41 10.82 7.62
C TYR A 54 7.93 11.81 6.55
N GLY A 55 6.65 11.75 6.17
CA GLY A 55 6.08 12.73 5.22
C GLY A 55 6.20 14.17 5.69
N THR A 56 6.06 14.40 7.00
CA THR A 56 6.25 15.72 7.63
C THR A 56 7.73 16.14 7.59
N LEU A 57 8.63 15.23 7.95
CA LEU A 57 10.07 15.49 7.98
C LEU A 57 10.62 15.80 6.58
N SER A 58 10.18 15.07 5.55
CA SER A 58 10.54 15.31 4.15
C SER A 58 10.18 16.73 3.70
N LYS A 59 8.99 17.21 4.07
CA LYS A 59 8.57 18.60 3.79
C LYS A 59 9.42 19.65 4.52
N LEU A 60 9.82 19.38 5.76
CA LEU A 60 10.70 20.28 6.52
C LEU A 60 12.09 20.37 5.88
N TRP A 61 12.63 19.27 5.38
CA TRP A 61 13.89 19.29 4.63
C TRP A 61 13.77 20.09 3.33
N ILE A 62 12.70 19.89 2.55
CA ILE A 62 12.45 20.70 1.33
C ILE A 62 12.34 22.18 1.67
N ALA A 63 11.64 22.52 2.76
CA ALA A 63 11.52 23.91 3.22
C ALA A 63 12.87 24.54 3.62
N HIS A 64 13.78 23.73 4.17
CA HIS A 64 15.12 24.18 4.52
C HIS A 64 16.02 24.38 3.28
N ILE A 65 15.85 23.54 2.25
CA ILE A 65 16.56 23.65 0.97
C ILE A 65 16.11 24.89 0.18
N ASP A 66 14.80 24.98 -0.08
CA ASP A 66 14.21 26.12 -0.79
C ASP A 66 12.74 26.30 -0.33
N SER A 67 12.50 27.34 0.48
CA SER A 67 11.18 27.62 1.02
C SER A 67 10.14 27.94 -0.06
N SER A 68 10.55 28.36 -1.27
CA SER A 68 9.63 28.59 -2.39
C SER A 68 9.13 27.28 -3.03
N MET A 69 9.82 26.16 -2.78
CA MET A 69 9.55 24.85 -3.37
C MET A 69 8.75 23.93 -2.43
N VAL A 70 8.30 24.42 -1.28
CA VAL A 70 7.49 23.61 -0.33
C VAL A 70 6.21 23.11 -0.99
N ALA A 71 5.52 23.98 -1.74
CA ALA A 71 4.32 23.60 -2.49
C ALA A 71 4.61 22.58 -3.60
N THR A 72 5.85 22.52 -4.12
CA THR A 72 6.27 21.53 -5.11
C THR A 72 6.25 20.11 -4.53
N SER A 73 6.46 19.93 -3.22
CA SER A 73 6.34 18.61 -2.60
C SER A 73 4.93 18.03 -2.69
N ASP A 74 3.89 18.87 -2.73
CA ASP A 74 2.50 18.42 -2.85
C ASP A 74 2.17 17.91 -4.26
N VAL A 75 2.97 18.28 -5.26
CA VAL A 75 2.89 17.76 -6.63
C VAL A 75 3.06 16.24 -6.65
N TYR A 76 3.95 15.71 -5.81
CA TYR A 76 4.09 14.27 -5.65
C TYR A 76 2.75 13.64 -5.23
N THR A 77 2.03 14.28 -4.30
CA THR A 77 0.70 13.81 -3.88
C THR A 77 -0.27 13.81 -5.06
N TYR A 78 -0.32 14.88 -5.87
CA TYR A 78 -1.21 14.93 -7.04
C TYR A 78 -0.88 13.87 -8.10
N ILE A 79 0.42 13.62 -8.34
CA ILE A 79 0.88 12.52 -9.21
C ILE A 79 0.41 11.16 -8.65
N MET A 80 0.55 10.97 -7.33
CA MET A 80 0.12 9.74 -6.67
C MET A 80 -1.41 9.57 -6.65
N THR A 81 -2.18 10.65 -6.58
CA THR A 81 -3.64 10.66 -6.73
C THR A 81 -4.06 10.16 -8.12
N LEU A 82 -3.34 10.54 -9.18
CA LEU A 82 -3.58 9.97 -10.52
C LEU A 82 -3.23 8.48 -10.59
N ALA A 83 -2.14 8.07 -9.95
CA ALA A 83 -1.77 6.66 -9.85
C ALA A 83 -2.79 5.86 -9.02
N GLU A 84 -3.45 6.47 -8.05
CA GLU A 84 -4.49 5.83 -7.24
C GLU A 84 -5.65 5.32 -8.10
N VAL A 85 -6.08 6.11 -9.09
CA VAL A 85 -7.15 5.73 -10.01
C VAL A 85 -6.85 4.40 -10.68
N ILE A 86 -5.65 4.20 -11.23
CA ILE A 86 -5.26 2.93 -11.86
C ILE A 86 -5.05 1.82 -10.82
N ASN A 87 -4.56 2.17 -9.63
CA ASN A 87 -4.26 1.22 -8.55
C ASN A 87 -5.50 0.66 -7.87
N GLU A 88 -6.65 1.29 -8.06
CA GLU A 88 -7.92 0.81 -7.51
C GLU A 88 -8.77 0.01 -8.52
N VAL A 89 -8.43 0.02 -9.80
CA VAL A 89 -9.19 -0.71 -10.83
C VAL A 89 -8.99 -2.22 -10.71
N LEU A 90 -7.82 -2.69 -11.17
CA LEU A 90 -7.52 -4.12 -11.27
C LEU A 90 -7.12 -4.72 -9.93
N PRO A 91 -6.33 -4.04 -9.07
CA PRO A 91 -5.96 -4.61 -7.77
C PRO A 91 -7.15 -4.86 -6.84
N ARG A 92 -8.19 -4.02 -6.84
CA ARG A 92 -9.40 -4.28 -6.01
C ARG A 92 -10.22 -5.46 -6.54
N ALA A 93 -10.21 -5.71 -7.85
CA ALA A 93 -10.83 -6.89 -8.44
C ALA A 93 -10.15 -8.20 -8.05
N ALA A 94 -8.88 -8.16 -7.62
CA ALA A 94 -8.09 -9.36 -7.29
C ALA A 94 -8.80 -10.26 -6.26
N TRP A 95 -9.47 -9.69 -5.27
CA TRP A 95 -10.16 -10.47 -4.24
C TRP A 95 -11.33 -11.29 -4.82
N SER A 96 -12.19 -10.67 -5.62
CA SER A 96 -13.37 -11.35 -6.18
C SER A 96 -13.04 -12.29 -7.35
N THR A 97 -11.89 -12.11 -8.01
CA THR A 97 -11.51 -12.92 -9.18
C THR A 97 -10.40 -13.94 -8.96
N ILE A 98 -9.38 -13.60 -8.18
CA ILE A 98 -8.19 -14.45 -7.95
C ILE A 98 -8.40 -15.29 -6.69
N ALA A 99 -8.79 -14.66 -5.57
CA ALA A 99 -8.92 -15.38 -4.30
C ALA A 99 -10.08 -16.40 -4.29
N THR A 100 -11.09 -16.21 -5.15
CA THR A 100 -12.22 -17.12 -5.29
C THR A 100 -11.90 -18.40 -6.07
N ARG A 101 -10.72 -18.49 -6.70
CA ARG A 101 -10.31 -19.68 -7.46
C ARG A 101 -9.54 -20.67 -6.57
N PRO A 102 -9.65 -21.97 -6.85
CA PRO A 102 -8.82 -22.96 -6.18
C PRO A 102 -7.33 -22.66 -6.42
N ALA A 103 -6.49 -23.03 -5.45
CA ALA A 103 -5.05 -22.95 -5.60
C ALA A 103 -4.60 -23.77 -6.81
N GLY A 104 -3.87 -23.14 -7.73
CA GLY A 104 -3.45 -23.80 -8.96
C GLY A 104 -2.99 -22.85 -10.05
N PRO A 105 -2.63 -23.40 -11.22
CA PRO A 105 -2.09 -22.67 -12.36
C PRO A 105 -2.97 -21.52 -12.86
N ALA A 106 -4.28 -21.73 -12.92
CA ALA A 106 -5.22 -20.72 -13.41
C ALA A 106 -5.29 -19.49 -12.48
N ARG A 107 -5.27 -19.72 -11.15
CA ARG A 107 -5.21 -18.65 -10.13
C ARG A 107 -3.91 -17.86 -10.26
N LEU A 108 -2.79 -18.56 -10.43
CA LEU A 108 -1.47 -17.94 -10.61
C LEU A 108 -1.36 -17.16 -11.93
N SER A 109 -1.94 -17.66 -13.02
CA SER A 109 -1.98 -16.98 -14.33
C SER A 109 -2.71 -15.63 -14.24
N LEU A 110 -3.81 -15.56 -13.49
CA LEU A 110 -4.52 -14.30 -13.25
C LEU A 110 -3.69 -13.31 -12.44
N ALA A 111 -2.95 -13.78 -11.43
CA ALA A 111 -2.05 -12.93 -10.64
C ALA A 111 -0.92 -12.33 -11.50
N TYR A 112 -0.30 -13.12 -12.37
CA TYR A 112 0.68 -12.60 -13.35
C TYR A 112 0.05 -11.66 -14.39
N THR A 113 -1.17 -11.94 -14.82
CA THR A 113 -1.91 -11.07 -15.75
C THR A 113 -2.20 -9.71 -15.10
N LEU A 114 -2.62 -9.70 -13.83
CA LEU A 114 -2.80 -8.48 -13.04
C LEU A 114 -1.49 -7.69 -12.96
N LEU A 115 -0.37 -8.34 -12.61
CA LEU A 115 0.93 -7.70 -12.51
C LEU A 115 1.36 -7.04 -13.83
N LEU A 116 1.27 -7.78 -14.95
CA LEU A 116 1.64 -7.27 -16.27
C LEU A 116 0.74 -6.12 -16.73
N ALA A 117 -0.58 -6.24 -16.52
CA ALA A 117 -1.52 -5.18 -16.87
C ALA A 117 -1.23 -3.90 -16.06
N GLN A 118 -0.94 -4.04 -14.77
CA GLN A 118 -0.67 -2.89 -13.90
C GLN A 118 0.69 -2.25 -14.21
N MET A 119 1.71 -3.03 -14.53
CA MET A 119 2.99 -2.53 -15.06
C MET A 119 2.79 -1.69 -16.32
N PHE A 120 1.98 -2.18 -17.26
CA PHE A 120 1.70 -1.48 -18.52
C PHE A 120 0.94 -0.17 -18.29
N LEU A 121 -0.13 -0.19 -17.48
CA LEU A 121 -0.90 1.01 -17.15
C LEU A 121 -0.07 2.05 -16.39
N GLY A 122 0.71 1.62 -15.39
CA GLY A 122 1.61 2.50 -14.65
C GLY A 122 2.69 3.13 -15.52
N PHE A 123 3.23 2.37 -16.49
CA PHE A 123 4.21 2.88 -17.43
C PHE A 123 3.60 3.91 -18.39
N ILE A 124 2.40 3.63 -18.93
CA ILE A 124 1.67 4.61 -19.76
C ILE A 124 1.45 5.90 -18.98
N LEU A 125 0.96 5.82 -17.75
CA LEU A 125 0.72 6.99 -16.91
C LEU A 125 2.00 7.79 -16.68
N ALA A 126 3.13 7.12 -16.40
CA ALA A 126 4.43 7.76 -16.26
C ALA A 126 4.83 8.53 -17.53
N ILE A 127 4.69 7.91 -18.71
CA ILE A 127 5.01 8.56 -19.99
C ILE A 127 4.10 9.75 -20.26
N VAL A 128 2.79 9.63 -20.01
CA VAL A 128 1.84 10.73 -20.15
C VAL A 128 2.25 11.91 -19.27
N LEU A 129 2.53 11.67 -17.98
CA LEU A 129 2.91 12.72 -17.04
C LEU A 129 4.27 13.37 -17.35
N VAL A 130 5.25 12.59 -17.81
CA VAL A 130 6.52 13.14 -18.29
C VAL A 130 6.29 14.04 -19.51
N SER A 131 5.47 13.58 -20.46
CA SER A 131 5.16 14.30 -21.70
C SER A 131 4.36 15.57 -21.46
N THR A 132 3.46 15.57 -20.47
CA THR A 132 2.61 16.71 -20.09
C THR A 132 3.16 17.47 -18.89
N SER A 133 4.43 17.25 -18.51
CA SER A 133 5.04 17.81 -17.30
C SER A 133 4.94 19.33 -17.20
N GLN A 134 5.02 20.06 -18.32
CA GLN A 134 4.83 21.51 -18.35
C GLN A 134 3.39 21.89 -17.95
N SER A 135 2.38 21.38 -18.67
CA SER A 135 0.97 21.66 -18.37
C SER A 135 0.56 21.19 -16.98
N PHE A 136 1.13 20.09 -16.51
CA PHE A 136 0.93 19.59 -15.15
C PHE A 136 1.49 20.59 -14.11
N THR A 137 2.70 21.09 -14.35
CA THR A 137 3.34 22.11 -13.50
C THR A 137 2.53 23.40 -13.49
N ASP A 138 2.04 23.87 -14.63
CA ASP A 138 1.25 25.10 -14.72
C ASP A 138 -0.05 25.01 -13.90
N THR A 139 -0.63 23.82 -13.84
CA THR A 139 -1.89 23.55 -13.12
C THR A 139 -1.68 23.38 -11.61
N PHE A 140 -0.61 22.69 -11.21
CA PHE A 140 -0.44 22.21 -9.83
C PHE A 140 0.72 22.85 -9.06
N VAL A 141 1.46 23.78 -9.68
CA VAL A 141 2.56 24.50 -9.04
C VAL A 141 2.34 26.01 -9.10
N PRO A 142 2.52 26.73 -7.97
CA PRO A 142 2.49 28.19 -7.95
C PRO A 142 3.54 28.80 -8.89
N GLU A 143 3.21 29.94 -9.52
CA GLU A 143 4.01 30.57 -10.57
C GLU A 143 5.51 30.70 -10.22
N LEU A 144 5.82 31.13 -9.00
CA LEU A 144 7.19 31.35 -8.51
C LEU A 144 8.08 30.09 -8.54
N ALA A 145 7.48 28.90 -8.45
CA ALA A 145 8.21 27.62 -8.35
C ALA A 145 8.15 26.79 -9.65
N ARG A 146 7.38 27.22 -10.67
CA ARG A 146 7.09 26.40 -11.86
C ARG A 146 8.34 25.95 -12.60
N ALA A 147 9.22 26.89 -12.96
CA ALA A 147 10.39 26.59 -13.78
C ALA A 147 11.31 25.54 -13.13
N LYS A 148 11.53 25.64 -11.82
CA LYS A 148 12.33 24.68 -11.04
C LYS A 148 11.60 23.34 -10.84
N SER A 149 10.27 23.34 -10.82
CA SER A 149 9.46 22.16 -10.52
C SER A 149 9.26 21.20 -11.70
N ILE A 150 9.52 21.63 -12.94
CA ILE A 150 9.34 20.76 -14.13
C ILE A 150 10.22 19.50 -14.02
N THR A 151 11.48 19.65 -13.60
CA THR A 151 12.38 18.51 -13.42
C THR A 151 11.89 17.58 -12.31
N TYR A 152 11.41 18.16 -11.20
CA TYR A 152 10.81 17.41 -10.10
C TYR A 152 9.60 16.58 -10.56
N VAL A 153 8.70 17.17 -11.34
CA VAL A 153 7.53 16.48 -11.92
C VAL A 153 7.98 15.32 -12.79
N ARG A 154 8.96 15.52 -13.67
CA ARG A 154 9.46 14.47 -14.58
C ARG A 154 10.04 13.28 -13.83
N ILE A 155 10.86 13.53 -12.81
CA ILE A 155 11.44 12.47 -11.97
C ILE A 155 10.31 11.75 -11.20
N SER A 156 9.46 12.50 -10.53
CA SER A 156 8.37 11.96 -9.71
C SER A 156 7.34 11.16 -10.52
N SER A 157 7.13 11.50 -11.79
CA SER A 157 6.20 10.80 -12.69
C SER A 157 6.50 9.32 -12.82
N PHE A 158 7.77 8.91 -12.80
CA PHE A 158 8.14 7.49 -12.84
C PHE A 158 7.77 6.72 -11.55
N SER A 159 7.47 7.43 -10.45
CA SER A 159 6.95 6.79 -9.24
C SER A 159 5.58 6.16 -9.48
N THR A 160 4.80 6.64 -10.45
CA THR A 160 3.51 6.02 -10.82
C THR A 160 3.66 4.58 -11.27
N PHE A 161 4.70 4.27 -12.06
CA PHE A 161 5.02 2.89 -12.46
C PHE A 161 5.35 2.01 -11.26
N SER A 162 6.26 2.46 -10.40
CA SER A 162 6.64 1.70 -9.20
C SER A 162 5.46 1.50 -8.24
N SER A 163 4.56 2.48 -8.13
CA SER A 163 3.34 2.39 -7.33
C SER A 163 2.37 1.36 -7.91
N ALA A 164 2.19 1.37 -9.23
CA ALA A 164 1.35 0.41 -9.94
C ALA A 164 1.83 -1.03 -9.73
N VAL A 165 3.14 -1.26 -9.85
CA VAL A 165 3.76 -2.57 -9.55
C VAL A 165 3.49 -2.99 -8.11
N GLN A 166 3.73 -2.09 -7.14
CA GLN A 166 3.51 -2.37 -5.72
C GLN A 166 2.05 -2.69 -5.40
N ALA A 167 1.10 -1.94 -5.97
CA ALA A 167 -0.32 -2.19 -5.81
C ALA A 167 -0.73 -3.57 -6.35
N ALA A 168 -0.24 -3.95 -7.53
CA ALA A 168 -0.49 -5.26 -8.10
C ALA A 168 0.11 -6.38 -7.26
N ILE A 169 1.38 -6.27 -6.83
CA ILE A 169 2.02 -7.28 -5.98
C ILE A 169 1.25 -7.42 -4.67
N ALA A 170 0.90 -6.31 -4.03
CA ALA A 170 0.22 -6.33 -2.75
C ALA A 170 -1.18 -6.96 -2.86
N ALA A 171 -1.92 -6.69 -3.93
CA ALA A 171 -3.22 -7.31 -4.18
C ALA A 171 -3.09 -8.79 -4.59
N ALA A 172 -2.18 -9.11 -5.52
CA ALA A 172 -1.94 -10.46 -6.00
C ALA A 172 -1.48 -11.39 -4.87
N SER A 173 -0.53 -10.96 -4.05
CA SER A 173 0.01 -11.77 -2.95
C SER A 173 -1.04 -12.05 -1.89
N ARG A 174 -1.83 -11.04 -1.50
CA ARG A 174 -2.98 -11.25 -0.60
C ARG A 174 -4.00 -12.20 -1.20
N ALA A 175 -4.29 -12.06 -2.49
CA ALA A 175 -5.20 -12.95 -3.20
C ALA A 175 -4.60 -14.34 -3.50
N LEU A 176 -3.34 -14.59 -3.17
CA LEU A 176 -2.64 -15.89 -3.19
C LEU A 176 -2.35 -16.41 -1.78
N ASP A 177 -2.97 -15.83 -0.75
CA ASP A 177 -2.77 -16.21 0.66
C ASP A 177 -1.33 -16.00 1.16
N GLN A 178 -0.61 -15.01 0.60
CA GLN A 178 0.76 -14.60 0.93
C GLN A 178 0.78 -13.17 1.52
N PRO A 179 0.33 -12.98 2.78
CA PRO A 179 0.26 -11.65 3.42
C PRO A 179 1.63 -11.13 3.88
N ASP A 180 2.68 -11.95 3.83
CA ASP A 180 4.06 -11.61 4.16
C ASP A 180 4.71 -10.71 3.09
N VAL A 181 4.40 -10.93 1.81
CA VAL A 181 4.97 -10.14 0.68
C VAL A 181 4.68 -8.63 0.84
N PRO A 182 3.43 -8.16 1.07
CA PRO A 182 3.17 -6.73 1.31
C PRO A 182 3.91 -6.15 2.52
N LEU A 183 4.07 -6.94 3.59
CA LEU A 183 4.72 -6.48 4.82
C LEU A 183 6.22 -6.21 4.59
N VAL A 184 6.90 -7.12 3.89
CA VAL A 184 8.30 -6.94 3.48
C VAL A 184 8.44 -5.69 2.61
N LEU A 185 7.52 -5.51 1.66
CA LEU A 185 7.49 -4.37 0.74
C LEU A 185 7.41 -3.02 1.48
N SER A 186 6.46 -2.89 2.40
CA SER A 186 6.30 -1.68 3.22
C SER A 186 7.49 -1.44 4.15
N SER A 187 8.06 -2.50 4.73
CA SER A 187 9.21 -2.41 5.64
C SER A 187 10.48 -1.96 4.92
N VAL A 188 10.79 -2.56 3.77
CA VAL A 188 11.92 -2.17 2.92
C VAL A 188 11.78 -0.72 2.47
N LYS A 189 10.59 -0.34 1.97
CA LYS A 189 10.34 1.03 1.52
C LYS A 189 10.54 2.05 2.64
N PHE A 190 10.07 1.75 3.85
CA PHE A 190 10.22 2.64 5.00
C PHE A 190 11.68 2.77 5.44
N ALA A 191 12.36 1.63 5.64
CA ALA A 191 13.75 1.60 6.09
C ALA A 191 14.70 2.27 5.09
N VAL A 192 14.56 1.94 3.81
CA VAL A 192 15.43 2.46 2.75
C VAL A 192 15.19 3.96 2.51
N ASN A 193 13.94 4.44 2.51
CA ASN A 193 13.65 5.88 2.40
C ASN A 193 14.28 6.68 3.55
N ILE A 194 14.10 6.24 4.79
CA ILE A 194 14.63 6.97 5.94
C ILE A 194 16.15 7.00 5.91
N VAL A 195 16.80 5.86 5.61
CA VAL A 195 18.27 5.80 5.58
C VAL A 195 18.84 6.68 4.48
N LEU A 196 18.29 6.62 3.26
CA LEU A 196 18.78 7.45 2.15
C LEU A 196 18.56 8.93 2.40
N ASP A 197 17.38 9.34 2.86
CA ASP A 197 17.11 10.74 3.15
C ASP A 197 17.99 11.27 4.30
N LEU A 198 18.23 10.46 5.34
CA LEU A 198 19.14 10.83 6.43
C LEU A 198 20.60 10.96 5.97
N LEU A 199 21.05 10.14 5.03
CA LEU A 199 22.43 10.18 4.53
C LEU A 199 22.69 11.31 3.53
N LEU A 200 21.66 11.68 2.77
CA LEU A 200 21.81 12.49 1.55
C LEU A 200 21.15 13.86 1.59
N ILE A 201 20.13 14.06 2.43
CA ILE A 201 19.30 15.28 2.44
C ILE A 201 19.21 15.94 3.82
N SER A 202 19.21 15.13 4.88
CA SER A 202 19.18 15.62 6.26
C SER A 202 20.25 16.68 6.55
N THR A 203 20.00 17.53 7.53
CA THR A 203 20.97 18.51 8.05
C THR A 203 22.31 17.91 8.48
N PHE A 204 22.38 16.58 8.64
CA PHE A 204 23.58 15.82 9.00
C PHE A 204 24.11 14.97 7.83
N HIS A 205 23.78 15.31 6.58
CA HIS A 205 24.19 14.53 5.41
C HIS A 205 25.71 14.41 5.30
N VAL A 206 26.17 13.28 4.76
CA VAL A 206 27.60 12.96 4.64
C VAL A 206 28.21 13.58 3.37
N ARG A 207 27.37 14.03 2.43
CA ARG A 207 27.80 14.59 1.14
C ARG A 207 28.32 16.03 1.29
N THR A 208 29.30 16.40 0.49
CA THR A 208 29.89 17.75 0.46
C THR A 208 29.14 18.74 -0.43
N GLU A 209 28.20 18.27 -1.26
CA GLU A 209 27.38 19.11 -2.13
C GLU A 209 26.05 19.47 -1.45
N ASP A 210 25.56 20.67 -1.70
CA ASP A 210 24.29 21.16 -1.14
C ASP A 210 23.10 20.33 -1.66
N PRO A 211 22.18 19.91 -0.77
CA PRO A 211 21.02 19.10 -1.15
C PRO A 211 20.04 19.90 -2.02
N THR A 212 19.46 19.25 -3.04
CA THR A 212 18.46 19.88 -3.92
C THR A 212 17.10 19.17 -3.86
N VAL A 213 16.04 19.87 -4.28
CA VAL A 213 14.67 19.34 -4.28
C VAL A 213 14.52 18.19 -5.30
N GLU A 214 15.25 18.23 -6.40
CA GLU A 214 15.29 17.15 -7.39
C GLU A 214 15.95 15.89 -6.84
N MET A 215 16.94 16.04 -5.95
CA MET A 215 17.57 14.92 -5.26
C MET A 215 16.57 14.20 -4.36
N GLN A 216 15.67 14.92 -3.68
CA GLN A 216 14.56 14.33 -2.91
C GLN A 216 13.64 13.46 -3.79
N ALA A 217 13.20 13.98 -4.94
CA ALA A 217 12.40 13.20 -5.89
C ALA A 217 13.17 11.96 -6.38
N GLY A 218 14.48 12.10 -6.63
CA GLY A 218 15.36 11.02 -7.06
C GLY A 218 15.46 9.90 -6.02
N ILE A 219 15.69 10.24 -4.75
CA ILE A 219 15.75 9.26 -3.66
C ILE A 219 14.41 8.54 -3.53
N GLN A 220 13.31 9.28 -3.52
CA GLN A 220 11.98 8.70 -3.39
C GLN A 220 11.67 7.73 -4.55
N LEU A 221 12.02 8.11 -5.78
CA LEU A 221 11.90 7.24 -6.95
C LEU A 221 12.74 5.97 -6.80
N THR A 222 14.02 6.09 -6.42
CA THR A 222 14.92 4.95 -6.22
C THR A 222 14.41 4.01 -5.14
N CYS A 223 13.90 4.53 -4.03
CA CYS A 223 13.32 3.73 -2.96
C CYS A 223 12.09 2.97 -3.44
N ASN A 224 11.17 3.66 -4.13
CA ASN A 224 9.96 3.03 -4.65
C ASN A 224 10.28 1.97 -5.73
N MET A 225 11.26 2.23 -6.59
CA MET A 225 11.67 1.30 -7.65
C MET A 225 12.37 0.07 -7.08
N THR A 226 13.27 0.27 -6.11
CA THR A 226 13.93 -0.83 -5.38
C THR A 226 12.90 -1.72 -4.68
N ALA A 227 11.95 -1.11 -3.96
CA ALA A 227 10.88 -1.85 -3.29
C ALA A 227 10.00 -2.63 -4.29
N ALA A 228 9.64 -2.01 -5.42
CA ALA A 228 8.91 -2.67 -6.49
C ALA A 228 9.68 -3.87 -7.08
N LEU A 229 10.95 -3.68 -7.41
CA LEU A 229 11.81 -4.74 -7.98
C LEU A 229 11.98 -5.92 -7.01
N LEU A 230 12.33 -5.64 -5.74
CA LEU A 230 12.45 -6.69 -4.72
C LEU A 230 11.11 -7.39 -4.47
N GLY A 231 10.01 -6.65 -4.49
CA GLY A 231 8.66 -7.22 -4.41
C GLY A 231 8.36 -8.18 -5.57
N VAL A 232 8.69 -7.81 -6.82
CA VAL A 232 8.53 -8.70 -7.98
C VAL A 232 9.40 -9.94 -7.84
N LEU A 233 10.68 -9.77 -7.48
CA LEU A 233 11.61 -10.89 -7.31
C LEU A 233 11.13 -11.87 -6.24
N TYR A 234 10.72 -11.36 -5.08
CA TYR A 234 10.19 -12.18 -3.99
C TYR A 234 8.88 -12.87 -4.37
N PHE A 235 7.96 -12.17 -5.06
CA PHE A 235 6.72 -12.74 -5.57
C PHE A 235 6.97 -13.89 -6.55
N VAL A 236 7.87 -13.69 -7.51
CA VAL A 236 8.23 -14.71 -8.51
C VAL A 236 8.91 -15.91 -7.85
N PHE A 237 9.83 -15.66 -6.91
CA PHE A 237 10.56 -16.70 -6.19
C PHE A 237 9.60 -17.59 -5.37
N THR A 238 8.72 -16.96 -4.58
CA THR A 238 7.76 -17.67 -3.72
C THR A 238 6.79 -18.54 -4.54
N ASN A 239 6.44 -18.10 -5.75
CA ASN A 239 5.50 -18.82 -6.62
C ASN A 239 6.20 -19.69 -7.69
N ALA A 240 7.52 -19.83 -7.66
CA ALA A 240 8.28 -20.61 -8.65
C ALA A 240 7.96 -22.12 -8.59
N SER A 241 7.73 -22.66 -7.38
CA SER A 241 7.40 -24.08 -7.17
C SER A 241 6.05 -24.47 -7.77
N CYS A 242 5.02 -23.63 -7.62
CA CYS A 242 3.71 -23.84 -8.26
C CYS A 242 3.80 -23.87 -9.79
N ARG A 243 4.76 -23.12 -10.38
CA ARG A 243 5.02 -23.12 -11.82
C ARG A 243 5.62 -24.44 -12.31
N LYS A 244 6.42 -25.13 -11.48
CA LYS A 244 6.98 -26.44 -11.81
C LYS A 244 5.90 -27.55 -11.85
N TYR A 245 4.97 -27.54 -10.89
CA TYR A 245 3.84 -28.49 -10.86
C TYR A 245 2.85 -28.26 -12.01
N SER A 246 2.68 -26.99 -12.43
CA SER A 246 1.80 -26.62 -13.54
C SER A 246 2.21 -27.17 -14.91
N GLY A 247 3.48 -27.58 -15.09
CA GLY A 247 3.93 -28.23 -16.33
C GLY A 247 3.49 -29.68 -16.48
N MET A 248 2.92 -30.28 -15.43
CA MET A 248 2.56 -31.70 -15.36
C MET A 248 1.04 -31.94 -15.46
N THR A 249 0.23 -30.91 -15.24
CA THR A 249 -1.24 -30.97 -15.31
C THR A 249 -1.76 -30.18 -16.50
N THR A 250 -2.51 -30.85 -17.38
CA THR A 250 -3.18 -30.29 -18.58
C THR A 250 -4.37 -29.37 -18.23
N GLU A 251 -4.27 -28.53 -17.21
CA GLU A 251 -5.27 -27.49 -16.98
C GLU A 251 -5.07 -26.37 -18.00
N SER A 252 -6.16 -26.04 -18.72
CA SER A 252 -6.16 -25.00 -19.74
C SER A 252 -5.80 -23.65 -19.12
N THR A 253 -4.58 -23.20 -19.40
CA THR A 253 -4.12 -21.87 -19.02
C THR A 253 -5.02 -20.88 -19.76
N THR A 254 -5.79 -20.10 -19.01
CA THR A 254 -6.69 -19.12 -19.60
C THR A 254 -5.86 -18.12 -20.40
N SER A 255 -6.22 -17.85 -21.66
CA SER A 255 -5.53 -16.85 -22.48
C SER A 255 -5.42 -15.52 -21.73
N ARG A 256 -4.26 -14.85 -21.81
CA ARG A 256 -3.98 -13.59 -21.07
C ARG A 256 -5.04 -12.52 -21.31
N PHE A 257 -5.62 -12.47 -22.51
CA PHE A 257 -6.72 -11.54 -22.84
C PHE A 257 -8.04 -11.90 -22.15
N ALA A 258 -8.36 -13.21 -22.07
CA ALA A 258 -9.52 -13.67 -21.34
C ALA A 258 -9.36 -13.45 -19.82
N ALA A 259 -8.16 -13.70 -19.30
CA ALA A 259 -7.80 -13.40 -17.91
C ALA A 259 -7.93 -11.91 -17.58
N LEU A 260 -7.46 -11.02 -18.48
CA LEU A 260 -7.62 -9.58 -18.33
C LEU A 260 -9.10 -9.16 -18.36
N LYS A 261 -9.91 -9.73 -19.26
CA LYS A 261 -11.35 -9.44 -19.32
C LYS A 261 -12.08 -9.83 -18.03
N ILE A 262 -11.67 -10.93 -17.40
CA ILE A 262 -12.17 -11.36 -16.09
C ILE A 262 -11.86 -10.31 -15.00
N LEU A 263 -10.64 -9.74 -15.01
CA LEU A 263 -10.21 -8.73 -14.05
C LEU A 263 -10.88 -7.36 -14.27
N VAL A 264 -11.05 -6.94 -15.53
CA VAL A 264 -11.59 -5.61 -15.86
C VAL A 264 -13.05 -5.45 -15.45
N ARG A 265 -13.88 -6.48 -15.66
CA ARG A 265 -15.34 -6.39 -15.47
C ARG A 265 -15.75 -5.92 -14.06
N PRO A 266 -15.24 -6.49 -12.95
CA PRO A 266 -15.53 -5.98 -11.60
C PRO A 266 -14.81 -4.65 -11.28
N GLY A 267 -13.67 -4.37 -11.93
CA GLY A 267 -12.89 -3.16 -11.68
C GLY A 267 -13.49 -1.87 -12.25
N LEU A 268 -14.47 -1.94 -13.16
CA LEU A 268 -15.05 -0.74 -13.78
C LEU A 268 -15.83 0.14 -12.80
N ILE A 269 -16.53 -0.48 -11.84
CA ILE A 269 -17.30 0.27 -10.83
C ILE A 269 -16.34 0.98 -9.87
N THR A 270 -15.32 0.27 -9.39
CA THR A 270 -14.30 0.86 -8.50
C THR A 270 -13.46 1.91 -9.23
N PHE A 271 -13.20 1.73 -10.52
CA PHE A 271 -12.58 2.76 -11.36
C PHE A 271 -13.42 4.03 -11.41
N ALA A 272 -14.72 3.92 -11.68
CA ALA A 272 -15.59 5.09 -11.76
C ALA A 272 -15.65 5.85 -10.43
N GLU A 273 -15.82 5.13 -9.32
CA GLU A 273 -15.79 5.70 -7.97
C GLU A 273 -14.46 6.40 -7.68
N SER A 274 -13.34 5.72 -7.94
CA SER A 274 -11.99 6.25 -7.75
C SER A 274 -11.73 7.46 -8.62
N ALA A 275 -12.11 7.41 -9.90
CA ALA A 275 -11.94 8.51 -10.85
C ALA A 275 -12.71 9.74 -10.39
N VAL A 276 -13.98 9.61 -9.99
CA VAL A 276 -14.77 10.73 -9.49
C VAL A 276 -14.12 11.33 -8.23
N ARG A 277 -13.76 10.50 -7.25
CA ARG A 277 -13.11 10.98 -6.01
C ARG A 277 -11.79 11.71 -6.28
N ASN A 278 -10.95 11.13 -7.11
CA ASN A 278 -9.63 11.67 -7.42
C ASN A 278 -9.70 12.91 -8.32
N VAL A 279 -10.63 12.97 -9.28
CA VAL A 279 -10.88 14.17 -10.10
C VAL A 279 -11.36 15.33 -9.25
N LEU A 280 -12.30 15.09 -8.32
CA LEU A 280 -12.75 16.13 -7.39
C LEU A 280 -11.61 16.64 -6.50
N TYR A 281 -10.74 15.74 -6.02
CA TYR A 281 -9.56 16.13 -5.24
C TYR A 281 -8.57 16.98 -6.05
N LEU A 282 -8.26 16.56 -7.28
CA LEU A 282 -7.36 17.30 -8.17
C LEU A 282 -7.94 18.65 -8.59
N TRP A 283 -9.25 18.72 -8.83
CA TRP A 283 -9.93 19.98 -9.13
C TRP A 283 -9.89 20.97 -7.96
N LEU A 284 -10.08 20.48 -6.73
CA LEU A 284 -9.92 21.31 -5.54
C LEU A 284 -8.47 21.78 -5.38
N GLY A 285 -7.50 20.87 -5.56
CA GLY A 285 -6.08 21.18 -5.50
C GLY A 285 -5.65 22.25 -6.52
N SER A 286 -6.07 22.12 -7.78
CA SER A 286 -5.74 23.10 -8.82
C SER A 286 -6.37 24.47 -8.56
N THR A 287 -7.60 24.51 -8.05
CA THR A 287 -8.29 25.76 -7.68
C THR A 287 -7.55 26.48 -6.54
N ILE A 288 -7.06 25.74 -5.54
CA ILE A 288 -6.31 26.30 -4.43
C ILE A 288 -4.93 26.81 -4.89
N VAL A 289 -4.23 26.06 -5.75
CA VAL A 289 -2.95 26.51 -6.31
C VAL A 289 -3.14 27.79 -7.13
N ALA A 290 -4.27 27.92 -7.85
CA ALA A 290 -4.59 29.12 -8.61
C ALA A 290 -4.78 30.37 -7.73
N LEU A 291 -5.05 30.23 -6.42
CA LEU A 291 -5.13 31.35 -5.48
C LEU A 291 -3.74 31.90 -5.10
N GLY A 292 -2.66 31.21 -5.44
CA GLY A 292 -1.28 31.66 -5.24
C GLY A 292 -0.50 30.86 -4.20
N SER A 293 0.77 31.25 -4.00
CA SER A 293 1.75 30.50 -3.20
C SER A 293 1.35 30.33 -1.73
N THR A 294 0.77 31.36 -1.11
CA THR A 294 0.34 31.33 0.30
C THR A 294 -0.76 30.29 0.52
N TYR A 295 -1.79 30.27 -0.34
CA TYR A 295 -2.88 29.30 -0.25
C TYR A 295 -2.43 27.88 -0.58
N ALA A 296 -1.56 27.71 -1.59
CA ALA A 296 -0.96 26.42 -1.91
C ALA A 296 -0.16 25.85 -0.72
N THR A 297 0.62 26.69 -0.05
CA THR A 297 1.41 26.28 1.12
C THR A 297 0.51 25.94 2.31
N ALA A 298 -0.51 26.77 2.57
CA ALA A 298 -1.49 26.53 3.64
C ALA A 298 -2.26 25.21 3.41
N TRP A 299 -2.59 24.90 2.16
CA TRP A 299 -3.20 23.63 1.79
C TRP A 299 -2.29 22.42 2.00
N GLY A 300 -0.99 22.56 1.71
CA GLY A 300 0.02 21.57 2.03
C GLY A 300 0.13 21.30 3.53
N VAL A 301 0.12 22.36 4.35
CA VAL A 301 0.11 22.26 5.82
C VAL A 301 -1.16 21.58 6.31
N PHE A 302 -2.33 22.03 5.84
CA PHE A 302 -3.63 21.44 6.19
C PHE A 302 -3.67 19.94 5.87
N ASN A 303 -3.24 19.53 4.67
CA ASN A 303 -3.22 18.11 4.32
C ASN A 303 -2.26 17.29 5.16
N THR A 304 -1.11 17.86 5.53
CA THR A 304 -0.15 17.20 6.42
C THR A 304 -0.76 16.94 7.80
N ILE A 305 -1.44 17.94 8.36
CA ILE A 305 -2.18 17.80 9.62
C ILE A 305 -3.32 16.78 9.48
N ARG A 306 -4.10 16.85 8.40
CA ARG A 306 -5.22 15.94 8.15
C ARG A 306 -4.75 14.48 8.09
N TRP A 307 -3.69 14.20 7.34
CA TRP A 307 -3.17 12.85 7.22
C TRP A 307 -2.52 12.36 8.52
N GLY A 308 -1.72 13.19 9.18
CA GLY A 308 -1.00 12.80 10.39
C GLY A 308 -1.89 12.71 11.63
N LEU A 309 -2.73 13.72 11.89
CA LEU A 309 -3.52 13.80 13.12
C LEU A 309 -4.86 13.09 13.01
N ALA A 310 -5.55 13.20 11.86
CA ALA A 310 -6.90 12.65 11.71
C ALA A 310 -6.90 11.25 11.07
N MET A 311 -6.14 11.03 9.99
CA MET A 311 -6.19 9.75 9.28
C MET A 311 -5.41 8.63 9.98
N VAL A 312 -4.29 8.90 10.64
CA VAL A 312 -3.53 7.86 11.38
C VAL A 312 -4.41 7.13 12.41
N PRO A 313 -5.17 7.83 13.30
CA PRO A 313 -6.08 7.15 14.22
C PRO A 313 -7.20 6.39 13.50
N VAL A 314 -7.79 6.97 12.46
CA VAL A 314 -8.88 6.34 11.70
C VAL A 314 -8.41 5.04 11.05
N SER A 315 -7.27 5.07 10.35
CA SER A 315 -6.69 3.87 9.73
C SER A 315 -6.29 2.82 10.76
N ALA A 316 -5.79 3.24 11.93
CA ALA A 316 -5.47 2.31 13.01
C ALA A 316 -6.72 1.63 13.60
N LEU A 317 -7.81 2.39 13.78
CA LEU A 317 -9.09 1.86 14.23
C LEU A 317 -9.69 0.89 13.22
N GLU A 318 -9.67 1.25 11.93
CA GLU A 318 -10.15 0.39 10.85
C GLU A 318 -9.37 -0.93 10.81
N ALA A 319 -8.04 -0.88 10.77
CA ALA A 319 -7.18 -2.07 10.75
C ALA A 319 -7.39 -2.97 11.96
N SER A 320 -7.56 -2.37 13.15
CA SER A 320 -7.80 -3.12 14.39
C SER A 320 -9.19 -3.76 14.38
N THR A 321 -10.21 -3.06 13.90
CA THR A 321 -11.59 -3.57 13.83
C THR A 321 -11.72 -4.72 12.83
N LEU A 322 -10.99 -4.67 11.71
CA LEU A 322 -10.92 -5.77 10.74
C LEU A 322 -10.23 -7.02 11.31
N THR A 323 -9.35 -6.86 12.29
CA THR A 323 -8.64 -7.97 12.95
C THR A 323 -9.49 -8.62 14.04
N PHE A 324 -10.37 -7.84 14.68
CA PHE A 324 -11.31 -8.31 15.71
C PHE A 324 -12.76 -8.04 15.29
N PRO A 325 -13.27 -8.70 14.23
CA PRO A 325 -14.66 -8.58 13.86
C PRO A 325 -15.52 -9.21 14.97
N LEU A 326 -16.00 -8.36 15.88
CA LEU A 326 -16.98 -8.65 16.94
C LEU A 326 -16.91 -10.08 17.50
N ASP A 327 -16.04 -10.29 18.49
CA ASP A 327 -16.13 -11.40 19.46
C ASP A 327 -17.50 -11.45 20.19
N HIS A 328 -18.37 -10.45 20.00
CA HIS A 328 -19.73 -10.43 20.52
C HIS A 328 -20.71 -11.38 19.82
N ALA A 329 -20.45 -11.85 18.58
CA ALA A 329 -21.34 -12.80 17.92
C ALA A 329 -21.19 -14.25 18.42
N ARG A 330 -20.12 -14.57 19.15
CA ARG A 330 -19.93 -15.90 19.79
C ARG A 330 -20.23 -15.92 21.29
N LEU A 331 -20.36 -14.76 21.93
CA LEU A 331 -20.65 -14.67 23.37
C LEU A 331 -22.15 -14.52 23.69
N HIS A 332 -22.98 -14.19 22.70
CA HIS A 332 -24.43 -14.31 22.79
C HIS A 332 -24.87 -15.30 21.70
N GLY A 333 -25.05 -16.56 22.08
CA GLY A 333 -25.49 -17.61 21.17
C GLY A 333 -26.78 -17.23 20.44
N ILE A 334 -26.62 -16.82 19.19
CA ILE A 334 -27.61 -16.83 18.12
C ILE A 334 -26.98 -17.60 16.96
#